data_AF-A0A967GY70-F1
#
_entry.id   AF-A0A967GY70-F1
#
_cell.length_a   1.000
_cell.length_b   1.000
_cell.length_c   1.000
_cell.angle_alpha   90.00
_cell.angle_beta   90.00
_cell.angle_gamma   90.00
#
_symmetry.space_group_name_H-M   'P 1'
#
loop_
_entity.id
_entity.type
_entity.pdbx_description
1 polymer ?
#
loop_
_entity_poly.entity_id
_entity_poly.type
_entity_poly.pdbx_seq_one_letter_code
_entity_poly.pdbx_strand_id
1 'polypeptide(L)' 'MWYYAKDGKQEGPVSQDELQVMLQEQRLAPGVMVWREGMEDWQQAGEVPELTSGSPAGPSAPP' A
#
# COMPACT_ATOMS: atom_id res chain seq x y z
N MET A 1 -2.46 7.22 9.21
CA MET A 1 -3.23 5.97 9.38
C MET A 1 -3.49 5.37 8.01
N TRP A 2 -3.34 4.06 7.83
CA TRP A 2 -3.55 3.39 6.55
C TRP A 2 -4.84 2.57 6.56
N TYR A 3 -5.45 2.44 5.40
CA TYR A 3 -6.67 1.70 5.16
C TYR A 3 -6.52 0.93 3.85
N TYR A 4 -7.17 -0.22 3.74
CA TYR A 4 -7.18 -1.03 2.52
C TYR A 4 -8.59 -1.49 2.20
N ALA A 5 -8.90 -1.61 0.92
CA ALA A 5 -10.20 -2.06 0.43
C ALA A 5 -10.15 -3.57 0.14
N LYS A 6 -10.65 -4.39 1.05
CA LYS A 6 -10.73 -5.84 0.90
C LYS A 6 -12.18 -6.27 0.74
N ASP A 7 -12.47 -7.06 -0.29
CA ASP A 7 -13.83 -7.53 -0.60
C ASP A 7 -14.87 -6.39 -0.71
N GLY A 8 -14.45 -5.22 -1.19
CA GLY A 8 -15.29 -4.03 -1.32
C GLY A 8 -15.58 -3.31 0.01
N LYS A 9 -14.89 -3.67 1.09
CA LYS A 9 -14.96 -3.00 2.39
C LYS A 9 -13.62 -2.39 2.75
N GLN A 10 -13.66 -1.18 3.28
CA GLN A 10 -12.49 -0.55 3.88
C GLN A 10 -12.20 -1.19 5.24
N GLU A 11 -11.05 -1.82 5.36
CA GLU A 11 -10.47 -2.28 6.62
C GLU A 11 -9.35 -1.32 7.07
N GLY A 12 -9.30 -1.08 8.38
CA GLY A 12 -8.35 -0.17 9.02
C GLY A 12 -8.98 0.57 10.21
N PRO A 13 -8.27 1.55 10.81
CA PRO A 13 -6.91 1.97 10.46
C PRO A 13 -5.86 0.96 10.90
N VAL A 14 -4.88 0.71 10.05
CA VAL A 14 -3.66 -0.05 10.36
C VAL A 14 -2.42 0.84 10.21
N SER A 15 -1.29 0.38 10.75
CA SER A 15 0.00 1.04 10.56
C SER A 15 0.57 0.74 9.17
N GLN A 16 1.47 1.58 8.67
CA GLN A 16 2.18 1.31 7.42
C GLN A 16 2.91 -0.04 7.45
N ASP A 17 3.56 -0.33 8.59
CA ASP A 17 4.29 -1.58 8.80
C ASP A 17 3.37 -2.80 8.74
N GLU A 18 2.21 -2.77 9.43
CA GLU A 18 1.20 -3.83 9.34
C GLU A 18 0.69 -4.02 7.92
N LEU A 19 0.42 -2.93 7.21
CA LEU A 19 -0.06 -3.00 5.83
C LEU A 19 1.01 -3.60 4.89
N GLN A 20 2.27 -3.22 5.08
CA GLN A 20 3.41 -3.78 4.36
C GLN A 20 3.60 -5.26 4.67
N VAL A 21 3.52 -5.67 5.95
CA VAL A 21 3.56 -7.07 6.36
C VAL A 21 2.43 -7.85 5.70
N MET A 22 1.20 -7.32 5.68
CA MET A 22 0.07 -7.95 4.99
C MET A 22 0.30 -8.12 3.48
N LEU A 23 0.93 -7.13 2.83
CA LEU A 23 1.35 -7.26 1.42
C LEU A 23 2.43 -8.33 1.24
N GLN A 24 3.45 -8.36 2.11
CA GLN A 24 4.56 -9.32 2.08
C GLN A 24 4.10 -10.74 2.37
N GLU A 25 3.16 -10.93 3.31
CA GLU A 25 2.51 -12.20 3.62
C GLU A 25 1.51 -12.63 2.53
N GLN A 26 1.35 -11.85 1.46
CA GLN A 26 0.38 -12.10 0.39
C GLN A 26 -1.08 -12.19 0.93
N ARG A 27 -1.35 -11.57 2.08
CA ARG A 27 -2.72 -11.40 2.62
C ARG A 27 -3.51 -10.37 1.83
N LEU A 28 -2.81 -9.42 1.22
CA LEU A 28 -3.34 -8.39 0.35
C LEU A 28 -2.71 -8.52 -1.03
N ALA A 29 -3.53 -8.37 -2.06
CA ALA A 29 -3.04 -8.31 -3.43
C ALA A 29 -2.32 -6.97 -3.65
N PRO A 30 -1.24 -6.92 -4.45
CA PRO A 30 -0.61 -5.64 -4.82
C PRO A 30 -1.57 -4.72 -5.59
N GLY A 31 -2.61 -5.26 -6.23
CA GLY A 31 -3.68 -4.47 -6.86
C GLY A 31 -4.77 -3.98 -5.89
N VAL A 32 -4.66 -4.26 -4.59
CA VAL A 32 -5.64 -3.77 -3.60
C VAL A 32 -5.55 -2.25 -3.50
N MET A 33 -6.70 -1.59 -3.42
CA MET A 33 -6.73 -0.15 -3.15
C MET A 33 -6.39 0.09 -1.68
N VAL A 34 -5.40 0.94 -1.44
CA VAL A 34 -4.99 1.43 -0.14
C VAL A 34 -5.15 2.93 -0.10
N TRP A 35 -5.44 3.47 1.07
CA TRP A 35 -5.55 4.90 1.29
C TRP A 35 -4.96 5.22 2.64
N ARG A 36 -4.34 6.40 2.74
CA ARG A 36 -3.86 6.90 4.01
C ARG A 36 -4.42 8.28 4.30
N GLU A 37 -4.52 8.58 5.58
CA GLU A 37 -4.84 9.93 6.02
C GLU A 37 -3.85 10.94 5.40
N GLY A 38 -4.39 11.88 4.62
CA GLY A 38 -3.64 12.86 3.84
C GLY A 38 -3.47 12.54 2.35
N MET A 39 -3.91 11.36 1.87
CA MET A 39 -4.06 11.10 0.43
C MET A 39 -5.36 11.69 -0.11
N GLU A 40 -5.33 12.23 -1.33
CA GLU A 40 -6.53 12.68 -2.04
C GLU A 40 -7.43 11.51 -2.44
N ASP A 41 -6.83 10.42 -2.93
CA ASP A 41 -7.56 9.27 -3.46
C ASP A 41 -6.91 7.94 -3.06
N TRP A 42 -7.70 6.87 -3.17
CA TRP A 42 -7.23 5.50 -2.99
C TRP A 42 -6.28 5.10 -4.12
N GLN A 43 -5.17 4.46 -3.77
CA GLN A 43 -4.11 4.10 -4.70
C GLN A 43 -3.78 2.62 -4.57
N GLN A 44 -3.33 1.96 -5.63
CA GLN A 44 -3.00 0.54 -5.53
C GLN A 44 -1.78 0.32 -4.64
N ALA A 45 -1.82 -0.68 -3.77
CA ALA A 45 -0.74 -0.94 -2.82
C ALA A 45 0.61 -1.19 -3.50
N GLY A 46 0.61 -1.79 -4.69
CA GLY A 46 1.78 -2.00 -5.54
C GLY A 46 2.27 -0.75 -6.27
N GLU A 47 1.44 0.29 -6.41
CA GLU A 47 1.84 1.60 -6.94
C GLU A 47 2.31 2.56 -5.86
N VAL A 48 2.12 2.22 -4.59
CA VAL A 48 2.52 3.04 -3.46
C VAL A 48 3.95 2.66 -3.05
N PRO A 49 4.97 3.44 -3.42
CA PRO A 49 6.36 3.12 -3.10
C PRO A 49 6.61 3.04 -1.60
N GLU A 50 5.81 3.72 -0.76
CA GLU A 50 5.90 3.63 0.71
C GLU A 50 5.64 2.22 1.25
N LEU A 51 4.95 1.37 0.48
CA LEU A 51 4.61 -0.02 0.83
C LEU A 51 5.47 -1.05 0.09
N THR A 52 5.99 -0.70 -1.09
CA THR A 52 6.82 -1.61 -1.90
C THR A 52 8.31 -1.44 -1.62
N SER A 53 8.71 -0.23 -1.24
CA SER A 53 10.09 0.21 -1.25
C SER A 53 10.37 0.94 0.05
N GLY A 54 10.95 0.23 1.02
CA GLY A 54 11.59 0.85 2.18
C GLY A 54 12.85 1.64 1.80
N SER A 55 12.78 2.62 0.89
CA SER A 55 13.77 3.69 0.70
C SER A 55 13.37 4.64 -0.44
N PRO A 56 13.66 5.95 -0.35
CA PRO A 56 13.55 6.88 -1.47
C PRO A 56 14.75 6.69 -2.40
N ALA A 57 14.74 5.65 -3.23
CA ALA A 57 15.67 5.54 -4.34
C ALA A 57 14.94 5.91 -5.62
N GLY A 58 15.46 6.94 -6.28
CA GLY A 58 14.92 7.54 -7.49
C GLY A 58 14.78 6.58 -8.67
N PRO A 59 14.35 7.11 -9.83
CA PRO A 59 13.90 6.32 -10.97
C PRO A 59 15.05 5.47 -11.50
N SER A 60 15.03 4.18 -11.20
CA SER A 60 15.83 3.18 -11.91
C SER A 60 14.87 2.34 -12.73
N ALA A 61 14.44 2.92 -13.85
CA ALA A 61 13.94 2.14 -14.97
C ALA A 61 15.15 1.47 -15.67
N PRO A 62 15.08 0.17 -15.99
CA PRO A 62 15.92 -0.42 -17.04
C PRO A 62 15.06 -0.81 -18.26
N PRO A 63 15.62 -0.98 -19.48
CA PRO A 63 16.95 -0.59 -20.00
C PRO A 63 16.91 0.60 -21.00
#